data_AF-A0A2D5Q9S6-F1
#
_entry.id   AF-A0A2D5Q9S6-F1
#
_cell.length_a   1.000
_cell.length_b   1.000
_cell.length_c   1.000
_cell.angle_alpha   90.00
_cell.angle_beta   90.00
_cell.angle_gamma   90.00
#
_symmetry.space_group_name_H-M   'P 1'
#
loop_
_entity.id
_entity.type
_entity.pdbx_description
1 polymer ?
#
loop_
_entity_poly.entity_id
_entity_poly.type
_entity_poly.pdbx_seq_one_letter_code
_entity_poly.pdbx_strand_id
1 'polypeptide(L)'
;EGDEATGFRLFGYADRVDVVVLPDALRSMLVDQGVLGDADHETPFPLHDAPRAAQRLVVIRDLKTVRGPDSASAGLRHMRCLFEDLQLALYARAWELLHPNDRVIGVGASEVGESTTHYVELDSDLAALSEHLSIGELTHVFPQHFPASTPSGTTTTPFRRWMAERLTVAQRAVDTAHQGHVHPTPGAHCSYCAVAHSCDVSQYSGGDF
;
A
#
# COMPACT_ATOMS: atom_id res chain seq x y z
N GLU A 1 -27.29 -20.30 4.61
CA GLU A 1 -26.07 -20.57 5.41
C GLU A 1 -25.01 -19.66 4.85
N GLY A 2 -24.54 -18.70 5.66
CA GLY A 2 -23.69 -17.59 5.19
C GLY A 2 -22.26 -18.08 4.99
N ASP A 3 -21.71 -17.72 3.83
CA ASP A 3 -20.34 -17.94 3.40
C ASP A 3 -19.34 -17.65 4.53
N GLU A 4 -18.73 -18.70 5.08
CA GLU A 4 -17.73 -18.61 6.12
C GLU A 4 -16.40 -18.14 5.48
N ALA A 5 -16.23 -16.81 5.47
CA ALA A 5 -14.97 -16.07 5.36
C ALA A 5 -14.06 -16.36 4.16
N THR A 6 -14.32 -15.71 3.02
CA THR A 6 -13.26 -15.42 2.05
C THR A 6 -12.27 -14.42 2.66
N GLY A 7 -11.06 -14.86 2.94
CA GLY A 7 -10.01 -14.05 3.55
C GLY A 7 -8.86 -14.89 4.09
N PHE A 8 -7.71 -14.27 4.34
CA PHE A 8 -6.60 -14.90 5.05
C PHE A 8 -6.22 -14.13 6.31
N ARG A 9 -5.65 -14.83 7.29
CA ARG A 9 -5.15 -14.21 8.51
C ARG A 9 -3.78 -13.62 8.24
N LEU A 10 -3.62 -12.34 8.57
CA LEU A 10 -2.35 -11.63 8.50
C LEU A 10 -1.90 -11.24 9.91
N PHE A 11 -0.61 -11.44 10.19
CA PHE A 11 0.06 -10.91 11.37
C PHE A 11 1.39 -10.30 10.95
N GLY A 12 1.79 -9.21 11.58
CA GLY A 12 3.06 -8.54 11.32
C GLY A 12 3.12 -7.17 11.98
N TYR A 13 4.25 -6.48 11.75
CA TYR A 13 4.49 -5.13 12.24
C TYR A 13 4.67 -4.20 11.05
N ALA A 14 3.95 -3.09 11.04
CA ALA A 14 4.23 -1.99 10.12
C ALA A 14 5.39 -1.16 10.68
N ASP A 15 6.35 -0.79 9.85
CA ASP A 15 7.54 -0.06 10.31
C ASP A 15 7.18 1.31 10.86
N ARG A 16 6.31 2.05 10.16
CA ARG A 16 5.90 3.39 10.57
C ARG A 16 4.46 3.69 10.16
N VAL A 17 3.70 4.22 11.12
CA VAL A 17 2.34 4.72 10.92
C VAL A 17 2.28 6.14 11.44
N ASP A 18 1.98 7.10 10.57
CA ASP A 18 1.87 8.51 10.93
C ASP A 18 0.42 8.96 10.88
N VAL A 19 -0.08 9.49 11.99
CA VAL A 19 -1.34 10.23 12.01
C VAL A 19 -1.06 11.65 11.51
N VAL A 20 -1.81 12.09 10.52
CA VAL A 20 -1.65 13.41 9.93
C VAL A 20 -2.21 14.47 10.86
N VAL A 21 -1.33 15.36 11.32
CA VAL A 21 -1.70 16.52 12.14
C VAL A 21 -2.05 17.68 11.21
N LEU A 22 -3.26 18.22 11.37
CA LEU A 22 -3.81 19.25 10.51
C LEU A 22 -3.93 20.57 11.28
N PRO A 23 -3.58 21.72 10.66
CA PRO A 23 -3.96 23.03 11.20
C PRO A 23 -5.48 23.16 11.31
N ASP A 24 -5.98 23.92 12.29
CA ASP A 24 -7.42 24.04 12.57
C ASP A 24 -8.25 24.48 11.36
N ALA A 25 -7.71 25.39 10.55
CA ALA A 25 -8.35 25.85 9.32
C ALA A 25 -8.55 24.69 8.32
N LEU A 26 -7.54 23.85 8.12
CA LEU A 26 -7.60 22.71 7.22
C LEU A 26 -8.51 21.61 7.77
N ARG A 27 -8.46 21.37 9.09
CA ARG A 27 -9.38 20.44 9.77
C ARG A 27 -10.83 20.85 9.54
N SER A 28 -11.14 22.14 9.71
CA SER A 28 -12.51 22.66 9.52
C SER A 28 -12.99 22.47 8.09
N MET A 29 -12.15 22.79 7.08
CA MET A 29 -12.50 22.54 5.68
C MET A 29 -12.77 21.07 5.38
N LEU A 30 -12.00 20.15 5.96
CA LEU A 30 -12.19 18.72 5.76
C LEU A 30 -13.44 18.17 6.45
N VAL A 31 -13.84 18.78 7.56
CA VAL A 31 -15.14 18.48 8.20
C VAL A 31 -16.29 18.95 7.30
N ASP A 32 -16.20 20.16 6.75
CA ASP A 32 -17.24 20.70 5.84
C ASP A 32 -17.37 19.88 4.56
N GLN A 33 -16.27 19.29 4.08
CA GLN A 33 -16.24 18.38 2.92
C GLN A 33 -16.67 16.95 3.25
N GLY A 34 -16.94 16.63 4.52
CA GLY A 34 -17.31 15.28 4.95
C GLY A 34 -16.16 14.27 4.90
N VAL A 35 -14.91 14.71 4.79
CA VAL A 35 -13.72 13.87 4.87
C VAL A 35 -13.40 13.52 6.32
N LEU A 36 -13.55 14.49 7.21
CA LEU A 36 -13.40 14.33 8.65
C LEU A 36 -14.73 14.43 9.38
N GLY A 37 -14.85 13.74 10.50
CA GLY A 37 -16.02 13.80 11.37
C GLY A 37 -15.79 13.05 12.67
N ASP A 38 -16.70 13.24 13.62
CA ASP A 38 -16.57 12.67 14.97
C ASP A 38 -17.47 11.44 15.18
N ALA A 39 -18.07 10.90 14.11
CA ALA A 39 -18.90 9.71 14.18
C ALA A 39 -18.04 8.47 14.49
N ASP A 40 -18.54 7.61 15.37
CA ASP A 40 -17.95 6.30 15.64
C ASP A 40 -18.51 5.24 14.70
N HIS A 41 -17.64 4.32 14.31
CA HIS A 41 -17.96 3.26 13.38
C HIS A 41 -17.38 1.93 13.86
N GLU A 42 -18.19 0.88 13.78
CA GLU A 42 -17.78 -0.49 14.10
C GLU A 42 -17.23 -1.25 12.87
N THR A 43 -17.47 -0.71 11.67
CA THR A 43 -17.04 -1.32 10.41
C THR A 43 -15.80 -0.61 9.86
N PRO A 44 -14.86 -1.33 9.21
CA PRO A 44 -13.66 -0.74 8.60
C PRO A 44 -13.98 0.39 7.61
N PHE A 45 -13.03 1.29 7.38
CA PHE A 45 -13.18 2.30 6.34
C PHE A 45 -13.48 1.62 4.98
N PRO A 46 -14.46 2.11 4.20
CA PRO A 46 -14.87 1.47 2.96
C PRO A 46 -13.73 1.33 1.94
N LEU A 47 -13.57 0.11 1.40
CA LEU A 47 -12.64 -0.14 0.29
C LEU A 47 -13.31 0.03 -1.08
N HIS A 48 -14.58 -0.39 -1.19
CA HIS A 48 -15.33 -0.41 -2.45
C HIS A 48 -16.58 0.48 -2.44
N ASP A 49 -17.15 0.74 -1.26
CA ASP A 49 -18.35 1.55 -1.12
C ASP A 49 -18.02 3.04 -1.10
N ALA A 50 -19.07 3.87 -1.08
CA ALA A 50 -18.93 5.31 -0.97
C ALA A 50 -18.07 5.68 0.26
N PRO A 51 -17.13 6.63 0.12
CA PRO A 51 -16.33 7.07 1.24
C PRO A 51 -17.23 7.72 2.30
N ARG A 52 -16.80 7.60 3.55
CA ARG A 52 -17.41 8.29 4.69
C ARG A 52 -16.37 9.17 5.38
N ALA A 53 -16.83 9.99 6.32
CA ALA A 53 -15.94 10.74 7.19
C ALA A 53 -15.11 9.79 8.09
N ALA A 54 -13.85 10.16 8.33
CA ALA A 54 -12.97 9.50 9.30
C ALA A 54 -12.64 10.44 10.46
N GLN A 55 -12.25 9.90 11.61
CA GLN A 55 -11.76 10.70 12.74
C GLN A 55 -10.29 11.09 12.56
N ARG A 56 -9.50 10.22 11.94
CA ARG A 56 -8.06 10.42 11.71
C ARG A 56 -7.67 10.05 10.29
N LEU A 57 -6.74 10.81 9.73
CA LEU A 57 -6.07 10.49 8.46
C LEU A 57 -4.69 9.91 8.77
N VAL A 58 -4.34 8.83 8.08
CA VAL A 58 -3.15 8.05 8.38
C VAL A 58 -2.31 7.82 7.12
N VAL A 59 -0.99 7.90 7.26
CA VAL A 59 -0.02 7.52 6.24
C VAL A 59 0.78 6.33 6.76
N ILE A 60 0.92 5.28 5.94
CA ILE A 60 1.73 4.11 6.28
C ILE A 60 3.03 4.13 5.49
N ARG A 61 4.15 3.96 6.18
CA ARG A 61 5.47 3.92 5.57
C ARG A 61 6.20 2.64 5.92
N ASP A 62 6.92 2.15 4.93
CA ASP A 62 7.88 1.07 5.08
C ASP A 62 9.29 1.66 4.95
N LEU A 63 10.21 1.26 5.83
CA LEU A 63 11.57 1.81 5.89
C LEU A 63 12.51 0.91 5.11
N LYS A 64 13.15 1.46 4.07
CA LYS A 64 14.09 0.72 3.23
C LYS A 64 15.47 1.38 3.29
N THR A 65 16.48 0.59 3.65
CA THR A 65 17.87 1.03 3.53
C THR A 65 18.30 1.04 2.06
N VAL A 66 18.94 2.13 1.63
CA VAL A 66 19.49 2.29 0.27
C VAL A 66 20.98 2.62 0.34
N ARG A 67 21.75 2.22 -0.68
CA ARG A 67 23.19 2.52 -0.74
C ARG A 67 23.42 3.91 -1.36
N GLY A 68 23.83 4.86 -0.52
CA GLY A 68 24.26 6.19 -0.94
C GLY A 68 23.15 7.03 -1.61
N PRO A 69 23.38 8.32 -1.83
CA PRO A 69 22.50 9.17 -2.63
C PRO A 69 22.85 8.99 -4.10
N ASP A 70 22.41 7.89 -4.72
CA ASP A 70 22.49 7.73 -6.18
C ASP A 70 21.20 8.27 -6.81
N SER A 71 21.29 9.47 -7.39
CA SER A 71 20.16 10.14 -8.04
C SER A 71 19.58 9.34 -9.21
N ALA A 72 20.37 8.45 -9.83
CA ALA A 72 19.88 7.58 -10.90
C ALA A 72 18.93 6.48 -10.38
N SER A 73 18.98 6.17 -9.09
CA SER A 73 18.17 5.13 -8.45
C SER A 73 17.18 5.66 -7.40
N ALA A 74 17.20 6.96 -7.11
CA ALA A 74 16.33 7.59 -6.14
C ALA A 74 14.85 7.32 -6.47
N GLY A 75 14.07 6.89 -5.47
CA GLY A 75 12.66 6.56 -5.63
C GLY A 75 12.38 5.23 -6.33
N LEU A 76 13.38 4.54 -6.89
CA LEU A 76 13.15 3.20 -7.47
C LEU A 76 12.71 2.21 -6.40
N ARG A 77 13.25 2.30 -5.18
CA ARG A 77 12.84 1.41 -4.08
C ARG A 77 11.41 1.72 -3.65
N HIS A 78 11.03 2.99 -3.59
CA HIS A 78 9.64 3.39 -3.41
C HIS A 78 8.71 2.80 -4.48
N MET A 79 9.04 2.95 -5.77
CA MET A 79 8.25 2.41 -6.88
C MET A 79 8.08 0.88 -6.78
N ARG A 80 9.15 0.16 -6.42
CA ARG A 80 9.08 -1.29 -6.20
C ARG A 80 8.15 -1.65 -5.05
N CYS A 81 8.16 -0.89 -3.95
CA CYS A 81 7.24 -1.11 -2.83
C CYS A 81 5.77 -0.91 -3.22
N LEU A 82 5.49 -0.04 -4.21
CA LEU A 82 4.14 0.20 -4.71
C LEU A 82 3.66 -0.88 -5.70
N PHE A 83 4.52 -1.33 -6.61
CA PHE A 83 4.10 -2.15 -7.76
C PHE A 83 4.56 -3.61 -7.74
N GLU A 84 5.70 -3.92 -7.12
CA GLU A 84 6.23 -5.28 -7.02
C GLU A 84 5.82 -5.95 -5.71
N ASP A 85 5.80 -5.18 -4.61
CA ASP A 85 5.51 -5.70 -3.28
C ASP A 85 4.01 -5.60 -2.93
N LEU A 86 3.55 -6.45 -2.01
CA LEU A 86 2.20 -6.43 -1.45
C LEU A 86 2.12 -5.74 -0.08
N GLN A 87 3.28 -5.51 0.55
CA GLN A 87 3.43 -5.16 1.96
C GLN A 87 2.65 -3.89 2.35
N LEU A 88 2.81 -2.79 1.60
CA LEU A 88 2.16 -1.51 1.91
C LEU A 88 0.63 -1.60 1.84
N ALA A 89 0.08 -2.29 0.85
CA ALA A 89 -1.37 -2.45 0.71
C ALA A 89 -1.95 -3.35 1.82
N LEU A 90 -1.22 -4.41 2.19
CA LEU A 90 -1.60 -5.28 3.30
C LEU A 90 -1.64 -4.52 4.62
N TYR A 91 -0.62 -3.71 4.91
CA TYR A 91 -0.60 -2.88 6.13
C TYR A 91 -1.67 -1.79 6.11
N ALA A 92 -1.88 -1.12 4.97
CA ALA A 92 -2.93 -0.12 4.83
C ALA A 92 -4.30 -0.71 5.13
N ARG A 93 -4.60 -1.87 4.55
CA ARG A 93 -5.88 -2.52 4.81
C ARG A 93 -5.99 -3.04 6.23
N ALA A 94 -4.95 -3.68 6.76
CA ALA A 94 -4.94 -4.17 8.14
C ALA A 94 -5.16 -3.03 9.14
N TRP A 95 -4.59 -1.85 8.89
CA TRP A 95 -4.82 -0.68 9.73
C TRP A 95 -6.29 -0.26 9.75
N GLU A 96 -6.94 -0.12 8.60
CA GLU A 96 -8.36 0.26 8.50
C GLU A 96 -9.30 -0.80 9.09
N LEU A 97 -8.91 -2.08 9.05
CA LEU A 97 -9.65 -3.17 9.70
C LEU A 97 -9.56 -3.09 11.23
N LEU A 98 -8.40 -2.74 11.78
CA LEU A 98 -8.15 -2.65 13.23
C LEU A 98 -8.57 -1.29 13.82
N HIS A 99 -8.64 -0.25 12.99
CA HIS A 99 -9.03 1.10 13.38
C HIS A 99 -10.16 1.60 12.46
N PRO A 100 -11.41 1.15 12.68
CA PRO A 100 -12.57 1.51 11.86
C PRO A 100 -12.75 3.01 11.59
N ASN A 101 -12.40 3.86 12.55
CA ASN A 101 -12.55 5.31 12.47
C ASN A 101 -11.39 6.02 11.72
N ASP A 102 -10.36 5.29 11.29
CA ASP A 102 -9.24 5.85 10.56
C ASP A 102 -9.37 5.64 9.06
N ARG A 103 -8.91 6.62 8.28
CA ARG A 103 -8.71 6.48 6.83
C ARG A 103 -7.22 6.46 6.55
N VAL A 104 -6.74 5.41 5.89
CA VAL A 104 -5.40 5.45 5.31
C VAL A 104 -5.48 6.25 4.01
N ILE A 105 -4.72 7.34 3.95
CA ILE A 105 -4.76 8.32 2.86
C ILE A 105 -3.48 8.33 2.03
N GLY A 106 -2.42 7.68 2.49
CA GLY A 106 -1.16 7.63 1.77
C GLY A 106 -0.33 6.43 2.18
N VAL A 107 0.48 5.95 1.24
CA VAL A 107 1.47 4.91 1.49
C VAL A 107 2.79 5.29 0.84
N GLY A 108 3.91 4.78 1.36
CA GLY A 108 5.16 4.90 0.63
C GLY A 108 6.36 4.33 1.34
N ALA A 109 7.52 4.51 0.74
CA ALA A 109 8.78 4.03 1.28
C ALA A 109 9.59 5.21 1.78
N SER A 110 10.22 5.03 2.94
CA SER A 110 11.28 5.91 3.41
C SER A 110 12.60 5.30 3.00
N GLU A 111 13.29 5.94 2.05
CA GLU A 111 14.62 5.53 1.62
C GLU A 111 15.65 6.14 2.58
N VAL A 112 16.34 5.28 3.34
CA VAL A 112 17.32 5.69 4.36
C VAL A 112 18.71 5.28 3.89
N GLY A 113 19.51 6.27 3.48
CA GLY A 113 20.91 6.12 3.09
C GLY A 113 21.78 7.16 3.79
N GLU A 114 22.57 7.92 3.01
CA GLU A 114 23.28 9.11 3.51
C GLU A 114 22.30 10.26 3.82
N SER A 115 21.27 10.41 2.98
CA SER A 115 20.08 11.21 3.24
C SER A 115 18.88 10.32 3.49
N THR A 116 17.82 10.88 4.09
CA THR A 116 16.53 10.22 4.22
C THR A 116 15.50 10.96 3.38
N THR A 117 14.87 10.24 2.46
CA THR A 117 13.75 10.76 1.67
C THR A 117 12.50 9.94 1.97
N HIS A 118 11.43 10.65 2.31
CA HIS A 118 10.14 10.04 2.59
C HIS A 118 9.22 10.18 1.39
N TYR A 119 9.09 9.15 0.57
CA TYR A 119 8.13 9.17 -0.53
C TYR A 119 6.73 8.79 -0.03
N VAL A 120 5.71 9.46 -0.55
CA VAL A 120 4.31 9.17 -0.24
C VAL A 120 3.45 9.29 -1.50
N GLU A 121 2.76 8.22 -1.85
CA GLU A 121 1.68 8.24 -2.83
C GLU A 121 0.37 8.54 -2.09
N LEU A 122 -0.16 9.74 -2.31
CA LEU A 122 -1.36 10.26 -1.65
C LEU A 122 -2.62 9.89 -2.44
N ASP A 123 -3.70 9.58 -1.73
CA ASP A 123 -5.03 9.36 -2.30
C ASP A 123 -5.50 10.62 -3.04
N SER A 124 -5.88 10.47 -4.31
CA SER A 124 -6.16 11.60 -5.20
C SER A 124 -7.33 12.47 -4.76
N ASP A 125 -8.26 11.91 -3.99
CA ASP A 125 -9.37 12.65 -3.38
C ASP A 125 -8.88 13.76 -2.43
N LEU A 126 -7.64 13.63 -1.95
CA LEU A 126 -7.01 14.54 -1.01
C LEU A 126 -5.85 15.30 -1.67
N ALA A 127 -5.76 15.31 -3.00
CA ALA A 127 -4.72 16.03 -3.73
C ALA A 127 -4.70 17.54 -3.42
N ALA A 128 -5.86 18.14 -3.12
CA ALA A 128 -5.95 19.53 -2.68
C ALA A 128 -5.22 19.82 -1.34
N LEU A 129 -4.94 18.78 -0.56
CA LEU A 129 -4.17 18.90 0.69
C LEU A 129 -2.66 18.86 0.46
N SER A 130 -2.20 18.44 -0.73
CA SER A 130 -0.77 18.18 -1.00
C SER A 130 0.15 19.34 -0.59
N GLU A 131 -0.21 20.58 -0.93
CA GLU A 131 0.59 21.78 -0.63
C GLU A 131 0.58 22.18 0.85
N HIS A 132 -0.36 21.65 1.64
CA HIS A 132 -0.54 21.96 3.05
C HIS A 132 -0.04 20.86 3.98
N LEU A 133 0.36 19.71 3.44
CA LEU A 133 0.80 18.55 4.20
C LEU A 133 2.33 18.41 4.15
N SER A 134 2.97 18.45 5.31
CA SER A 134 4.39 18.09 5.44
C SER A 134 4.53 16.59 5.73
N ILE A 135 4.19 15.77 4.74
CA ILE A 135 4.22 14.30 4.87
C ILE A 135 5.34 13.61 4.08
N GLY A 136 6.11 14.35 3.29
CA GLY A 136 7.21 13.81 2.49
C GLY A 136 7.19 14.33 1.05
N GLU A 137 7.99 13.71 0.19
CA GLU A 137 7.93 13.92 -1.26
C GLU A 137 6.74 13.17 -1.83
N LEU A 138 5.77 13.92 -2.35
CA LEU A 138 4.56 13.33 -2.92
C LEU A 138 4.84 12.77 -4.31
N THR A 139 4.35 11.56 -4.54
CA THR A 139 4.29 10.96 -5.87
C THR A 139 2.85 10.92 -6.37
N HIS A 140 2.69 10.82 -7.70
CA HIS A 140 1.40 10.77 -8.37
C HIS A 140 1.40 9.69 -9.46
N VAL A 141 1.73 8.46 -9.07
CA VAL A 141 1.88 7.34 -9.99
C VAL A 141 0.60 6.52 -10.12
N PHE A 142 -0.22 6.41 -9.08
CA PHE A 142 -1.44 5.60 -9.12
C PHE A 142 -2.43 5.99 -10.22
N PRO A 143 -2.72 7.28 -10.49
CA PRO A 143 -3.66 7.65 -11.55
C PRO A 143 -3.26 7.16 -12.96
N GLN A 144 -1.97 6.88 -13.19
CA GLN A 144 -1.44 6.41 -14.48
C GLN A 144 -1.65 4.90 -14.67
N HIS A 145 -1.84 4.15 -13.58
CA HIS A 145 -1.93 2.69 -13.59
C HIS A 145 -3.29 2.15 -13.13
N PHE A 146 -4.02 2.92 -12.34
CA PHE A 146 -5.29 2.51 -11.73
C PHE A 146 -6.39 3.53 -12.07
N PRO A 147 -7.38 3.16 -12.92
CA PRO A 147 -8.47 4.04 -13.27
C PRO A 147 -9.32 4.45 -12.06
N ALA A 148 -9.81 5.69 -12.01
CA ALA A 148 -10.72 6.21 -10.97
C ALA A 148 -12.18 5.69 -11.10
N SER A 149 -12.35 4.55 -11.74
CA SER A 149 -13.63 3.86 -11.87
C SER A 149 -13.42 2.35 -11.88
N THR A 150 -14.41 1.64 -11.36
CA THR A 150 -14.48 0.18 -11.46
C THR A 150 -14.94 -0.23 -12.87
N PRO A 151 -14.73 -1.49 -13.29
CA PRO A 151 -15.27 -2.00 -14.57
C PRO A 151 -16.79 -1.88 -14.70
N SER A 152 -17.52 -1.86 -13.57
CA SER A 152 -18.97 -1.64 -13.52
C SER A 152 -19.37 -0.15 -13.61
N GLY A 153 -18.41 0.77 -13.72
CA GLY A 153 -18.65 2.20 -13.85
C GLY A 153 -18.79 2.95 -12.52
N THR A 154 -18.67 2.29 -11.37
CA THR A 154 -18.72 2.93 -10.04
C THR A 154 -17.46 3.77 -9.83
N THR A 155 -17.62 5.04 -9.44
CA THR A 155 -16.54 5.97 -9.10
C THR A 155 -15.76 5.47 -7.88
N THR A 156 -14.44 5.65 -7.92
CA THR A 156 -13.51 5.29 -6.85
C THR A 156 -12.20 6.07 -7.05
N THR A 157 -11.18 5.81 -6.24
CA THR A 157 -9.87 6.45 -6.39
C THR A 157 -8.83 5.47 -6.91
N PRO A 158 -7.81 5.95 -7.65
CA PRO A 158 -6.65 5.13 -8.02
C PRO A 158 -5.99 4.43 -6.82
N PHE A 159 -5.94 5.09 -5.67
CA PHE A 159 -5.40 4.55 -4.42
C PHE A 159 -6.23 3.36 -3.90
N ARG A 160 -7.56 3.49 -3.86
CA ARG A 160 -8.46 2.40 -3.44
C ARG A 160 -8.42 1.23 -4.42
N ARG A 161 -8.28 1.52 -5.72
CA ARG A 161 -8.12 0.50 -6.77
C ARG A 161 -6.79 -0.26 -6.66
N TRP A 162 -5.70 0.46 -6.43
CA TRP A 162 -4.41 -0.14 -6.13
C TRP A 162 -4.51 -1.07 -4.92
N MET A 163 -5.03 -0.59 -3.78
CA MET A 163 -5.16 -1.39 -2.57
C MET A 163 -5.99 -2.66 -2.81
N ALA A 164 -7.15 -2.53 -3.47
CA ALA A 164 -8.02 -3.66 -3.81
C ALA A 164 -7.34 -4.70 -4.70
N GLU A 165 -6.60 -4.26 -5.71
CA GLU A 165 -5.92 -5.15 -6.63
C GLU A 165 -4.76 -5.88 -5.93
N ARG A 166 -3.96 -5.20 -5.11
CA ARG A 166 -2.92 -5.82 -4.29
C ARG A 166 -3.48 -6.85 -3.31
N LEU A 167 -4.61 -6.57 -2.66
CA LEU A 167 -5.30 -7.53 -1.78
C LEU A 167 -5.80 -8.77 -2.54
N THR A 168 -6.32 -8.57 -3.76
CA THR A 168 -6.75 -9.67 -4.63
C THR A 168 -5.56 -10.56 -5.01
N VAL A 169 -4.42 -9.96 -5.34
CA VAL A 169 -3.18 -10.71 -5.63
C VAL A 169 -2.71 -11.49 -4.39
N ALA A 170 -2.75 -10.88 -3.20
CA ALA A 170 -2.40 -11.55 -1.96
C ALA A 170 -3.30 -12.77 -1.67
N GLN A 171 -4.62 -12.61 -1.80
CA GLN A 171 -5.57 -13.71 -1.61
C GLN A 171 -5.30 -14.84 -2.60
N ARG A 172 -5.09 -14.53 -3.89
CA ARG A 172 -4.76 -15.54 -4.91
C ARG A 172 -3.49 -16.31 -4.58
N ALA A 173 -2.45 -15.64 -4.09
CA ALA A 173 -1.21 -16.29 -3.68
C ALA A 173 -1.45 -17.26 -2.52
N VAL A 174 -2.26 -16.87 -1.53
CA VAL A 174 -2.63 -17.71 -0.39
C VAL A 174 -3.48 -18.90 -0.83
N ASP A 175 -4.50 -18.69 -1.66
CA ASP A 175 -5.38 -19.76 -2.17
C ASP A 175 -4.58 -20.79 -3.00
N THR A 176 -3.67 -20.30 -3.85
CA THR A 176 -2.80 -21.15 -4.67
C THR A 176 -1.90 -22.02 -3.78
N ALA A 177 -1.31 -21.43 -2.73
CA ALA A 177 -0.50 -22.17 -1.77
C ALA A 177 -1.33 -23.20 -0.98
N HIS A 178 -2.57 -22.86 -0.57
CA HIS A 178 -3.48 -23.80 0.09
C HIS A 178 -3.88 -24.99 -0.79
N GLN A 179 -3.91 -24.81 -2.11
CA GLN A 179 -4.14 -25.88 -3.08
C GLN A 179 -2.90 -26.75 -3.32
N GLY A 180 -1.77 -26.46 -2.66
CA GLY A 180 -0.51 -27.18 -2.82
C GLY A 180 0.30 -26.77 -4.06
N HIS A 181 -0.08 -25.67 -4.73
CA HIS A 181 0.65 -25.15 -5.87
C HIS A 181 1.75 -24.20 -5.41
N VAL A 182 3.01 -24.59 -5.65
CA VAL A 182 4.19 -23.75 -5.41
C VAL A 182 4.99 -23.68 -6.70
N HIS A 183 4.54 -22.84 -7.63
CA HIS A 183 5.19 -22.66 -8.93
C HIS A 183 6.32 -21.64 -8.78
N PRO A 184 7.59 -22.02 -9.01
CA PRO A 184 8.68 -21.06 -8.98
C PRO A 184 8.55 -20.04 -10.12
N THR A 185 8.90 -18.78 -9.85
CA THR A 185 9.00 -17.71 -10.85
C THR A 185 10.45 -17.26 -10.97
N PRO A 186 11.27 -17.91 -11.81
CA PRO A 186 12.68 -17.56 -11.97
C PRO A 186 12.92 -16.10 -12.34
N GLY A 187 14.00 -15.51 -11.82
CA GLY A 187 14.47 -14.17 -12.17
C GLY A 187 15.81 -13.87 -11.50
N ALA A 188 16.27 -12.62 -11.53
CA ALA A 188 17.57 -12.21 -10.97
C ALA A 188 17.76 -12.57 -9.48
N HIS A 189 16.66 -12.71 -8.72
CA HIS A 189 16.69 -13.13 -7.32
C HIS A 189 17.14 -14.61 -7.14
N CYS A 190 17.10 -15.43 -8.20
CA CYS A 190 17.54 -16.82 -8.16
C CYS A 190 19.04 -16.96 -7.88
N SER A 191 19.88 -16.00 -8.32
CA SER A 191 21.34 -16.04 -8.12
C SER A 191 21.75 -16.03 -6.63
N TYR A 192 20.86 -15.57 -5.75
CA TYR A 192 21.06 -15.53 -4.30
C TYR A 192 20.06 -16.42 -3.53
N CYS A 193 19.30 -17.27 -4.23
CA CYS A 193 18.26 -18.08 -3.62
C CYS A 193 18.84 -19.30 -2.89
N ALA A 194 18.67 -19.36 -1.56
CA ALA A 194 19.21 -20.43 -0.72
C ALA A 194 18.67 -21.84 -1.09
N VAL A 195 17.47 -21.91 -1.68
CA VAL A 195 16.82 -23.17 -2.09
C VAL A 195 16.98 -23.45 -3.59
N ALA A 196 17.82 -22.70 -4.31
CA ALA A 196 18.04 -22.90 -5.76
C ALA A 196 18.43 -24.35 -6.08
N HIS A 197 19.22 -24.97 -5.20
CA HIS A 197 19.68 -26.36 -5.34
C HIS A 197 18.53 -27.39 -5.33
N SER A 198 17.39 -27.07 -4.72
CA SER A 198 16.21 -27.93 -4.64
C SER A 198 15.06 -27.45 -5.53
N CYS A 199 15.29 -26.42 -6.36
CA CYS A 199 14.26 -25.83 -7.19
C CYS A 199 14.22 -26.52 -8.56
N ASP A 200 13.05 -27.05 -8.95
CA ASP A 200 12.87 -27.83 -10.17
C ASP A 200 13.13 -27.07 -11.48
N VAL A 201 13.19 -25.74 -11.42
CA VAL A 201 13.49 -24.86 -12.57
C VAL A 201 14.90 -24.27 -12.50
N SER A 202 15.71 -24.67 -11.51
CA SER A 202 17.10 -24.27 -11.45
C SER A 202 17.90 -24.99 -12.52
N GLN A 203 18.53 -24.23 -13.41
CA GLN A 203 19.57 -24.76 -14.28
C GLN A 203 20.87 -24.72 -13.47
N TYR A 204 21.32 -25.88 -13.01
CA TYR A 204 22.64 -26.08 -12.39
C TYR A 204 23.79 -25.88 -13.41
N SER A 205 23.81 -24.77 -14.14
CA SER A 205 24.86 -24.42 -15.08
C SER A 205 25.95 -23.55 -14.46
N GLY A 206 25.78 -23.10 -13.21
CA GLY A 206 26.78 -22.25 -12.53
C GLY A 206 27.01 -20.90 -13.22
N GLY A 207 26.10 -20.49 -14.10
CA GLY A 207 26.08 -19.17 -14.71
C GLY A 207 24.90 -18.36 -14.16
N ASP A 208 25.16 -17.09 -13.87
CA ASP A 208 24.17 -16.10 -13.47
C ASP A 208 22.92 -16.16 -14.37
N PHE A 209 21.74 -16.09 -13.76
CA PHE A 209 20.49 -15.76 -14.46
C PHE A 209 20.46 -14.27 -14.83
#